data_AF-A0A957P0X9-F1
#
_entry.id   AF-A0A957P0X9-F1
#
_cell.length_a   1.000
_cell.length_b   1.000
_cell.length_c   1.000
_cell.angle_alpha   90.00
_cell.angle_beta   90.00
_cell.angle_gamma   90.00
#
_symmetry.space_group_name_H-M   'P 1'
#
loop_
_entity.id
_entity.type
_entity.pdbx_description
1 polymer ?
#
loop_
_entity_poly.entity_id
_entity_poly.type
_entity_poly.pdbx_seq_one_letter_code
_entity_poly.pdbx_strand_id
1 'polypeptide(L)'
;MAISITKPQPTDRNASGDEHGSNDQYVLPFAHISAADIPKVGGKGANLGEMTQAGFPVPSGFCVTTAAFRRFIESCADADELYGALAAVQT
;
A
#
# COMPACT_ATOMS: atom_id res chain seq x y z
N MET A 1 15.11 -5.05 21.96
CA MET A 1 13.85 -5.41 21.28
C MET A 1 14.12 -5.41 19.78
N ALA A 2 14.07 -6.57 19.13
CA ALA A 2 14.21 -6.69 17.68
C ALA A 2 12.83 -6.97 17.10
N ILE A 3 12.27 -6.02 16.35
CA ILE A 3 11.02 -6.20 15.61
C ILE A 3 11.33 -7.04 14.37
N SER A 4 11.11 -8.36 14.48
CA SER A 4 11.12 -9.26 13.33
C SER A 4 9.87 -9.03 12.49
N ILE A 5 10.03 -8.30 11.38
CA ILE A 5 9.00 -8.24 10.33
C ILE A 5 9.03 -9.57 9.58
N THR A 6 8.04 -10.42 9.85
CA THR A 6 7.85 -11.69 9.18
C THR A 6 7.50 -11.48 7.71
N LYS A 7 8.08 -12.32 6.84
CA LYS A 7 7.82 -12.32 5.40
C LYS A 7 6.31 -12.54 5.16
N PRO A 8 5.61 -11.69 4.38
CA PRO A 8 4.18 -11.88 4.13
C PRO A 8 3.97 -13.19 3.37
N GLN A 9 3.11 -14.05 3.90
CA GLN A 9 2.73 -15.32 3.29
C GLN A 9 1.77 -15.06 2.11
N PRO A 10 1.84 -15.84 1.01
CA PRO A 10 0.87 -15.75 -0.07
C PRO A 10 -0.49 -16.20 0.46
N THR A 11 -1.51 -15.35 0.28
CA THR A 11 -2.89 -15.61 0.72
C THR A 11 -3.55 -16.63 -0.21
N ASP A 12 -3.47 -17.92 0.15
CA ASP A 12 -4.39 -18.94 -0.35
C ASP A 12 -5.70 -18.87 0.47
N ARG A 13 -6.76 -18.29 -0.11
CA ARG A 13 -8.15 -18.61 0.24
C ARG A 13 -9.17 -17.97 -0.71
N ASN A 14 -9.52 -18.71 -1.75
CA ASN A 14 -10.90 -18.76 -2.23
C ASN A 14 -11.71 -19.58 -1.19
N ALA A 15 -12.64 -18.94 -0.49
CA ALA A 15 -13.93 -19.54 -0.10
C ALA A 15 -14.89 -18.47 0.45
N SER A 16 -16.04 -18.36 -0.21
CA SER A 16 -17.35 -17.90 0.29
C SER A 16 -17.67 -16.40 0.29
N GLY A 17 -18.29 -15.99 -0.84
CA GLY A 17 -19.53 -15.20 -0.92
C GLY A 17 -19.65 -13.91 -0.13
N ASP A 18 -19.34 -12.78 -0.79
CA ASP A 18 -20.13 -11.54 -0.81
C ASP A 18 -19.57 -10.65 -1.94
N GLU A 19 -20.44 -10.16 -2.81
CA GLU A 19 -20.10 -9.52 -4.08
C GLU A 19 -20.17 -7.98 -3.99
N HIS A 20 -19.00 -7.34 -3.78
CA HIS A 20 -18.54 -5.98 -4.15
C HIS A 20 -16.99 -6.01 -4.04
N GLY A 21 -16.17 -6.03 -5.10
CA GLY A 21 -15.86 -4.90 -5.96
C GLY A 21 -14.34 -4.60 -5.90
N SER A 22 -13.60 -5.03 -6.94
CA SER A 22 -12.14 -4.94 -7.15
C SER A 22 -11.24 -5.75 -6.20
N ASN A 23 -10.43 -6.65 -6.77
CA ASN A 23 -9.40 -7.42 -6.07
C ASN A 23 -8.19 -6.50 -5.79
N ASP A 24 -8.43 -5.43 -5.03
CA ASP A 24 -7.46 -4.37 -4.80
C ASP A 24 -6.34 -4.91 -3.92
N GLN A 25 -5.20 -5.17 -4.56
CA GLN A 25 -4.02 -5.66 -3.88
C GLN A 25 -3.52 -4.61 -2.87
N TYR A 26 -3.63 -4.92 -1.59
CA TYR A 26 -3.23 -4.02 -0.50
C TYR A 26 -1.72 -3.96 -0.26
N VAL A 27 -0.99 -4.98 -0.71
CA VAL A 27 0.47 -5.10 -0.55
C VAL A 27 1.10 -5.46 -1.88
N LEU A 28 2.06 -4.65 -2.33
CA LEU A 28 2.77 -4.84 -3.59
C LEU A 28 4.29 -5.01 -3.31
N PRO A 29 4.87 -6.20 -3.56
CA PRO A 29 6.31 -6.42 -3.40
C PRO A 29 7.12 -5.53 -4.36
N PHE A 30 8.30 -5.04 -3.97
CA PHE A 30 9.15 -4.20 -4.85
C PHE A 30 9.49 -4.90 -6.18
N ALA A 31 9.61 -6.22 -6.15
CA ALA A 31 9.84 -7.05 -7.33
C ALA A 31 8.70 -7.00 -8.38
N HIS A 32 7.54 -6.43 -8.06
CA HIS A 32 6.40 -6.29 -8.97
C HIS A 32 5.94 -4.83 -9.13
N ILE A 33 6.78 -3.86 -8.75
CA ILE A 33 6.48 -2.43 -8.87
C ILE A 33 7.24 -1.85 -10.06
N SER A 34 6.53 -1.07 -10.87
CA SER A 34 7.11 -0.24 -11.94
C SER A 34 6.69 1.22 -11.80
N ALA A 35 7.23 2.10 -12.65
CA ALA A 35 6.79 3.49 -12.77
C ALA A 35 5.28 3.63 -13.07
N ALA A 36 4.64 2.63 -13.68
CA ALA A 36 3.20 2.65 -13.91
C ALA A 36 2.37 2.54 -12.62
N ASP A 37 2.97 2.08 -11.52
CA ASP A 37 2.30 1.87 -10.24
C ASP A 37 2.39 3.08 -9.30
N ILE A 38 2.91 4.23 -9.75
CA ILE A 38 2.93 5.49 -8.97
C ILE A 38 1.57 5.81 -8.33
N PRO A 39 0.41 5.67 -9.01
CA PRO A 39 -0.89 5.93 -8.38
C PRO A 39 -1.23 4.98 -7.22
N LYS A 40 -0.61 3.79 -7.18
CA LYS A 40 -0.83 2.74 -6.17
C LYS A 40 0.16 2.82 -5.02
N VAL A 41 1.41 3.23 -5.24
CA VAL A 41 2.48 3.15 -4.22
C VAL A 41 3.20 4.48 -3.96
N GLY A 42 2.85 5.53 -4.71
CA GLY A 42 3.51 6.84 -4.68
C GLY A 42 4.90 6.83 -5.34
N GLY A 43 5.48 8.02 -5.52
CA GLY A 43 6.76 8.17 -6.21
C GLY A 43 7.95 7.47 -5.52
N LYS A 44 7.94 7.37 -4.18
CA LYS A 44 9.00 6.67 -3.43
C LYS A 44 8.94 5.16 -3.66
N GLY A 45 7.74 4.57 -3.58
CA GLY A 45 7.53 3.15 -3.82
C GLY A 45 7.90 2.76 -5.25
N ALA A 46 7.50 3.58 -6.23
CA ALA A 46 7.86 3.39 -7.63
C ALA A 46 9.38 3.39 -7.84
N ASN A 47 10.11 4.37 -7.27
CA ASN A 47 11.57 4.42 -7.38
C ASN A 47 12.26 3.20 -6.74
N LEU A 48 11.77 2.72 -5.59
CA LEU A 48 12.30 1.50 -4.97
C LEU A 48 12.04 0.25 -5.83
N GLY A 49 10.88 0.18 -6.49
CA GLY A 49 10.56 -0.84 -7.49
C GLY A 49 11.53 -0.82 -8.65
N GLU A 50 11.69 0.33 -9.31
CA GLU A 50 12.61 0.52 -10.43
C GLU A 50 14.06 0.15 -10.07
N MET A 51 14.56 0.58 -8.91
CA MET A 51 15.90 0.20 -8.45
C MET A 51 16.02 -1.32 -8.20
N THR A 52 14.97 -1.95 -7.68
CA THR A 52 14.93 -3.41 -7.48
C THR A 52 14.96 -4.15 -8.82
N GLN A 53 14.19 -3.70 -9.82
CA GLN A 53 14.20 -4.28 -11.17
C GLN A 53 15.54 -4.08 -11.88
N ALA A 54 16.18 -2.93 -11.68
CA ALA A 54 17.49 -2.61 -12.24
C ALA A 54 18.66 -3.35 -11.56
N GLY A 55 18.38 -4.19 -10.55
CA GLY A 55 19.40 -5.03 -9.89
C GLY A 55 20.26 -4.28 -8.87
N PHE A 56 19.86 -3.09 -8.44
CA PHE A 56 20.52 -2.41 -7.32
C PHE A 56 20.29 -3.18 -6.01
N PRO A 57 21.21 -3.09 -5.04
CA PRO A 57 21.08 -3.76 -3.74
C PRO A 57 20.03 -3.06 -2.86
N VAL A 58 18.76 -3.23 -3.20
CA VAL A 58 17.61 -2.78 -2.40
C VAL A 58 17.24 -3.90 -1.43
N PRO A 59 17.09 -3.62 -0.12
CA PRO A 59 16.59 -4.61 0.83
C PRO A 59 15.22 -5.15 0.42
N SER A 60 14.98 -6.44 0.61
CA SER A 60 13.69 -7.06 0.31
C SER A 60 12.56 -6.34 1.06
N GLY A 61 11.52 -5.93 0.34
CA GLY A 61 10.42 -5.16 0.91
C GLY A 61 9.19 -5.08 0.00
N PHE A 62 8.21 -4.32 0.46
CA PHE A 62 6.93 -4.11 -0.20
C PHE A 62 6.37 -2.73 0.11
N CYS A 63 5.41 -2.29 -0.70
CA CYS A 63 4.60 -1.10 -0.45
C CYS A 63 3.19 -1.50 0.01
N VAL A 64 2.68 -0.80 1.00
CA VAL A 64 1.23 -0.75 1.29
C VAL A 64 0.60 0.20 0.27
N THR A 65 -0.44 -0.25 -0.42
CA THR A 65 -1.01 0.52 -1.54
C THR A 65 -1.94 1.64 -1.07
N THR A 66 -2.18 2.60 -1.96
CA THR A 66 -3.16 3.67 -1.74
C THR A 66 -4.57 3.12 -1.54
N ALA A 67 -4.91 1.98 -2.14
CA ALA A 67 -6.18 1.29 -1.89
C ALA A 67 -6.30 0.82 -0.43
N ALA A 68 -5.23 0.25 0.14
CA ALA A 68 -5.20 -0.17 1.54
C ALA A 68 -5.35 1.04 2.47
N PHE A 69 -4.67 2.15 2.16
CA PHE A 69 -4.79 3.39 2.92
C PHE A 69 -6.22 3.96 2.87
N ARG A 70 -6.84 4.03 1.67
CA ARG A 70 -8.23 4.48 1.53
C ARG A 70 -9.19 3.64 2.35
N ARG A 71 -9.09 2.31 2.24
CA ARG A 71 -9.92 1.37 3.00
C ARG A 71 -9.78 1.55 4.51
N PHE A 72 -8.56 1.82 4.97
CA PHE A 72 -8.28 2.10 6.38
C PHE A 72 -8.94 3.40 6.83
N ILE A 73 -8.75 4.49 6.08
CA ILE A 73 -9.35 5.80 6.40
C ILE A 73 -10.88 5.73 6.39
N GLU A 74 -11.50 5.06 5.41
CA GLU A 74 -12.95 4.84 5.35
C GLU A 74 -13.50 4.05 6.55
N SER A 75 -12.64 3.27 7.24
CA SER A 75 -13.02 2.56 8.46
C SER A 75 -12.89 3.40 9.74
N CYS A 76 -12.25 4.56 9.66
CA CYS A 76 -12.10 5.46 10.80
C CYS A 76 -13.34 6.35 10.94
N ALA A 77 -14.00 6.29 12.09
CA ALA A 77 -15.20 7.08 12.36
C ALA A 77 -14.97 8.61 12.27
N ASP A 78 -13.76 9.06 12.61
CA ASP A 78 -13.42 10.49 12.73
C ASP A 78 -12.63 11.02 11.52
N ALA A 79 -12.61 10.29 10.40
CA ALA A 79 -11.83 10.66 9.22
C ALA A 79 -12.21 12.05 8.67
N ASP A 80 -13.50 12.35 8.62
CA ASP A 80 -14.01 13.64 8.10
C ASP A 80 -13.59 14.82 8.98
N GLU A 81 -13.56 14.64 10.31
CA GLU A 81 -13.09 15.66 11.25
C GLU A 81 -11.59 15.93 11.06
N LEU A 82 -10.80 14.87 10.92
CA LEU A 82 -9.36 14.96 10.66
C LEU A 82 -9.07 15.74 9.36
N TYR A 83 -9.78 15.44 8.27
CA TYR A 83 -9.63 16.17 7.02
C TYR A 83 -10.10 17.63 7.12
N GLY A 84 -11.18 17.88 7.86
CA GLY A 84 -11.65 19.24 8.16
C GLY A 84 -10.59 20.08 8.88
N ALA A 85 -9.92 19.50 9.87
CA ALA A 85 -8.85 20.18 10.60
C ALA A 85 -7.65 20.54 9.69
N LEU A 86 -7.27 19.67 8.76
CA LEU A 86 -6.18 19.93 7.82
C LEU A 86 -6.51 21.04 6.82
N ALA A 87 -7.77 21.14 6.38
CA ALA A 87 -8.21 22.20 5.47
C ALA A 87 -8.05 23.60 6.10
N ALA A 88 -8.21 23.71 7.42
CA ALA A 88 -8.04 24.97 8.16
C ALA A 88 -6.57 25.42 8.29
N VAL A 89 -5.59 24.55 8.05
CA VAL A 89 -4.15 24.86 8.19
C VAL A 89 -3.51 25.31 6.88
N GLN A 90 -4.14 25.05 5.72
CA GLN A 90 -3.58 25.37 4.39
C GLN A 90 -3.87 26.81 3.89
N THR A 91 -4.03 27.77 4.80
CA THR A 91 -4.04 29.23 4.49
C THR A 91 -2.64 29.76 4.22
#